data_AF-R7MDX0-F1
#
_entry.id   AF-R7MDX0-F1
#
_cell.length_a   1.000
_cell.length_b   1.000
_cell.length_c   1.000
_cell.angle_alpha   90.00
_cell.angle_beta   90.00
_cell.angle_gamma   90.00
#
_symmetry.space_group_name_H-M   'P 1'
#
loop_
_entity.id
_entity.type
_entity.pdbx_description
1 polymer ?
#
loop_
_entity_poly.entity_id
_entity_poly.type
_entity_poly.pdbx_seq_one_letter_code
_entity_poly.pdbx_strand_id
1 'polypeptide(L)'
;MRILGTTKSQLALHVLEEMSKSAKGELSQEIRRALSTLKISGIREDNTKEFYKKILSDSVPNKFYITYPDGHGDQALIFTRKTQDGKIRFVSIVTNIETGVKDCFGFFEISQFECDKILERFLRDEKTVELPPEAFKTILHNAQMQSILRNGNNWKLPYEYVCWSNLLLDIDFDNESIEQILKEQILPQKVDNTIIPMLEKMKISSHWFLDGNYSDEFEDLVVEMKSTKDLDALVEKYLPSVFYAEEKESWIDKLLMSAYIKYSIGKDDEASMVYGLSQDENLLAELFNTILKRSIYEYLMTIKYNKDMNTENFTPDEIDEKINYVEEKWVKNV
;
A
#
# COMPACT_ATOMS: atom_id res chain seq x y z
N MET A 1 -19.69 7.74 -18.94
CA MET A 1 -20.44 8.92 -18.43
C MET A 1 -21.90 8.99 -18.87
N ARG A 2 -22.23 8.80 -20.15
CA ARG A 2 -23.62 8.91 -20.64
C ARG A 2 -24.62 8.03 -19.87
N ILE A 3 -24.24 6.79 -19.55
CA ILE A 3 -25.07 5.83 -18.79
C ILE A 3 -25.37 6.35 -17.38
N LEU A 4 -24.37 6.87 -16.64
CA LEU A 4 -24.55 7.43 -15.30
C LEU A 4 -25.47 8.65 -15.31
N GLY A 5 -25.31 9.56 -16.27
CA GLY A 5 -26.18 10.75 -16.39
C GLY A 5 -27.62 10.44 -16.79
N THR A 6 -27.89 9.30 -17.43
CA THR A 6 -29.25 8.86 -17.79
C THR A 6 -29.87 7.91 -16.79
N THR A 7 -29.05 7.29 -15.93
CA THR A 7 -29.53 6.41 -14.86
C THR A 7 -30.03 7.28 -13.74
N LYS A 8 -31.36 7.47 -13.66
CA LYS A 8 -32.02 8.24 -12.61
C LYS A 8 -31.88 7.56 -11.24
N SER A 9 -30.67 7.61 -10.68
CA SER A 9 -30.33 7.02 -9.39
C SER A 9 -29.48 7.99 -8.57
N GLN A 10 -29.74 8.04 -7.26
CA GLN A 10 -28.90 8.78 -6.31
C GLN A 10 -27.48 8.21 -6.23
N LEU A 11 -27.30 6.91 -6.50
CA LEU A 11 -25.98 6.28 -6.62
C LEU A 11 -25.17 6.87 -7.78
N ALA A 12 -25.83 7.15 -8.90
CA ALA A 12 -25.20 7.79 -10.04
C ALA A 12 -24.84 9.25 -9.72
N LEU A 13 -25.64 9.94 -8.90
CA LEU A 13 -25.31 11.29 -8.41
C LEU A 13 -24.04 11.26 -7.56
N HIS A 14 -23.96 10.38 -6.55
CA HIS A 14 -22.81 10.24 -5.65
C HIS A 14 -21.49 10.02 -6.42
N VAL A 15 -21.46 9.01 -7.30
CA VAL A 15 -20.26 8.70 -8.09
C VAL A 15 -19.84 9.90 -8.96
N LEU A 16 -20.80 10.58 -9.59
CA LEU A 16 -20.49 11.74 -10.42
C LEU A 16 -19.99 12.95 -9.59
N GLU A 17 -20.50 13.15 -8.38
CA GLU A 17 -20.04 14.21 -7.47
C GLU A 17 -18.63 13.92 -6.96
N GLU A 18 -18.32 12.68 -6.58
CA GLU A 18 -16.95 12.29 -6.22
C GLU A 18 -15.97 12.48 -7.37
N MET A 19 -16.30 11.96 -8.56
CA MET A 19 -15.47 12.14 -9.76
C MET A 19 -15.26 13.61 -10.11
N SER A 20 -16.24 14.49 -9.84
CA SER A 20 -16.15 15.92 -10.16
C SER A 20 -15.04 16.65 -9.39
N LYS A 21 -14.65 16.16 -8.22
CA LYS A 21 -13.62 16.77 -7.36
C LYS A 21 -12.23 16.73 -8.00
N SER A 22 -11.98 15.74 -8.86
CA SER A 22 -10.64 15.44 -9.38
C SER A 22 -10.57 15.43 -10.90
N ALA A 23 -11.71 15.34 -11.59
CA ALA A 23 -11.74 15.30 -13.04
C ALA A 23 -11.29 16.62 -13.70
N LYS A 24 -10.45 16.50 -14.73
CA LYS A 24 -9.95 17.61 -15.55
C LYS A 24 -10.37 17.45 -17.02
N GLY A 25 -10.22 18.51 -17.81
CA GLY A 25 -10.43 18.47 -19.27
C GLY A 25 -11.85 18.08 -19.70
N GLU A 26 -11.95 17.27 -20.75
CA GLU A 26 -13.23 16.82 -21.33
C GLU A 26 -14.08 16.01 -20.34
N LEU A 27 -13.45 15.17 -19.52
CA LEU A 27 -14.14 14.38 -18.50
C LEU A 27 -14.88 15.27 -17.49
N SER A 28 -14.28 16.40 -17.07
CA SER A 28 -14.93 17.39 -16.21
C SER A 28 -16.18 17.99 -16.85
N GLN A 29 -16.18 18.19 -18.17
CA GLN A 29 -17.34 18.70 -18.89
C GLN A 29 -18.44 17.63 -18.99
N GLU A 30 -18.06 16.38 -19.25
CA GLU A 30 -19.01 15.25 -19.28
C GLU A 30 -19.68 15.00 -17.93
N ILE A 31 -18.90 15.04 -16.84
CA ILE A 31 -19.42 14.92 -15.46
C ILE A 31 -20.41 16.04 -15.17
N ARG A 32 -20.06 17.29 -15.48
CA ARG A 32 -20.97 18.43 -15.26
C ARG A 32 -22.28 18.30 -16.04
N ARG A 33 -22.21 17.82 -17.28
CA ARG A 33 -23.40 17.53 -18.10
C ARG A 33 -24.26 16.44 -17.46
N ALA A 34 -23.66 15.32 -17.08
CA ALA A 34 -24.34 14.20 -16.43
C ALA A 34 -24.99 14.60 -15.08
N LEU A 35 -24.27 15.34 -14.23
CA LEU A 35 -24.80 15.90 -12.98
C LEU A 35 -25.99 16.83 -13.23
N SER A 36 -25.90 17.70 -14.25
CA SER A 36 -27.00 18.59 -14.61
C SER A 36 -28.23 17.81 -15.08
N THR A 37 -28.05 16.74 -15.86
CA THR A 37 -29.13 15.85 -16.28
C THR A 37 -29.82 15.18 -15.08
N LEU A 38 -29.06 14.69 -14.11
CA LEU A 38 -29.61 14.09 -12.89
C LEU A 38 -30.40 15.12 -12.06
N LYS A 39 -29.87 16.33 -11.87
CA LYS A 39 -30.55 17.42 -11.16
C LYS A 39 -31.85 17.84 -11.83
N ILE A 40 -31.87 17.93 -13.17
CA ILE A 40 -33.09 18.19 -13.96
C ILE A 40 -34.09 17.04 -13.80
N SER A 41 -33.62 15.80 -13.70
CA SER A 41 -34.48 14.61 -13.51
C SER A 41 -35.07 14.46 -12.10
N GLY A 42 -34.79 15.39 -11.19
CA GLY A 42 -35.34 15.43 -9.83
C GLY A 42 -34.44 14.81 -8.75
N ILE A 43 -33.25 14.33 -9.12
CA ILE A 43 -32.27 13.78 -8.17
C ILE A 43 -31.33 14.90 -7.73
N ARG A 44 -31.57 15.42 -6.53
CA ARG A 44 -30.92 16.64 -6.02
C ARG A 44 -30.13 16.45 -4.73
N GLU A 45 -30.39 15.38 -4.00
CA GLU A 45 -29.74 15.07 -2.73
C GLU A 45 -29.07 13.70 -2.82
N ASP A 46 -27.81 13.64 -2.41
CA ASP A 46 -27.08 12.40 -2.23
C ASP A 46 -27.52 11.74 -0.91
N ASN A 47 -28.35 10.70 -1.03
CA ASN A 47 -28.76 9.86 0.10
C ASN A 47 -28.07 8.49 0.08
N THR A 48 -26.96 8.36 -0.65
CA THR A 48 -26.26 7.09 -0.87
C THR A 48 -25.87 6.43 0.45
N LYS A 49 -25.36 7.21 1.40
CA LYS A 49 -25.01 6.70 2.74
C LYS A 49 -26.23 6.12 3.47
N GLU A 50 -27.38 6.78 3.42
CA GLU A 50 -28.61 6.32 4.08
C GLU A 50 -29.23 5.12 3.37
N PHE A 51 -29.15 5.08 2.04
CA PHE A 51 -29.56 3.95 1.22
C PHE A 51 -28.73 2.71 1.55
N TYR A 52 -27.39 2.83 1.56
CA TYR A 52 -26.52 1.72 1.92
C TYR A 52 -26.59 1.35 3.39
N LYS A 53 -26.79 2.30 4.31
CA LYS A 53 -27.04 1.99 5.73
C LYS A 53 -28.28 1.10 5.91
N LYS A 54 -29.30 1.26 5.06
CA LYS A 54 -30.46 0.34 5.04
C LYS A 54 -30.11 -1.01 4.41
N ILE A 55 -29.41 -1.02 3.27
CA ILE A 55 -28.99 -2.28 2.61
C ILE A 55 -28.11 -3.12 3.53
N LEU A 56 -27.19 -2.48 4.23
CA LEU A 56 -26.21 -3.11 5.10
C LEU A 56 -26.72 -3.33 6.52
N SER A 57 -27.96 -2.96 6.84
CA SER A 57 -28.53 -3.03 8.20
C SER A 57 -28.59 -4.44 8.79
N ASP A 58 -28.51 -5.45 7.92
CA ASP A 58 -28.43 -6.86 8.29
C ASP A 58 -27.02 -7.32 8.70
N SER A 59 -26.02 -6.43 8.63
CA SER A 59 -24.62 -6.75 8.90
C SER A 59 -23.87 -5.61 9.58
N VAL A 60 -22.86 -5.96 10.37
CA VAL A 60 -21.99 -4.99 11.05
C VAL A 60 -20.53 -5.18 10.64
N PRO A 61 -19.72 -4.10 10.59
CA PRO A 61 -18.26 -4.21 10.53
C PRO A 61 -17.74 -5.20 11.59
N ASN A 62 -16.80 -6.07 11.22
CA ASN A 62 -16.34 -7.16 12.09
C ASN A 62 -14.82 -7.17 12.31
N LYS A 63 -14.02 -7.39 11.27
CA LYS A 63 -12.54 -7.42 11.36
C LYS A 63 -11.95 -6.66 10.19
N PHE A 64 -10.92 -5.86 10.41
CA PHE A 64 -10.25 -5.02 9.42
C PHE A 64 -8.74 -5.14 9.61
N TYR A 65 -8.03 -5.61 8.60
CA TYR A 65 -6.59 -5.85 8.65
C TYR A 65 -5.88 -5.19 7.49
N ILE A 66 -4.64 -4.78 7.72
CA ILE A 66 -3.74 -4.25 6.70
C ILE A 66 -2.32 -4.81 6.89
N THR A 67 -1.52 -4.86 5.83
CA THR A 67 -0.06 -5.00 5.92
C THR A 67 0.65 -3.65 5.83
N TYR A 68 1.82 -3.53 6.46
CA TYR A 68 2.74 -2.45 6.10
C TYR A 68 3.13 -2.57 4.62
N PRO A 69 3.39 -1.44 3.93
CA PRO A 69 3.88 -1.49 2.56
C PRO A 69 5.21 -2.24 2.51
N ASP A 70 5.35 -3.13 1.53
CA ASP A 70 6.61 -3.80 1.24
C ASP A 70 7.57 -2.92 0.42
N GLY A 71 8.69 -3.50 -0.01
CA GLY A 71 9.70 -2.79 -0.82
C GLY A 71 9.15 -2.24 -2.14
N HIS A 72 8.14 -2.91 -2.71
CA HIS A 72 7.45 -2.52 -3.96
C HIS A 72 6.26 -1.58 -3.71
N GLY A 73 5.95 -1.30 -2.44
CA GLY A 73 4.85 -0.45 -2.02
C GLY A 73 3.49 -1.14 -2.01
N ASP A 74 3.45 -2.46 -2.15
CA ASP A 74 2.23 -3.25 -2.13
C ASP A 74 1.73 -3.47 -0.68
N GLN A 75 0.41 -3.49 -0.53
CA GLN A 75 -0.30 -3.69 0.72
C GLN A 75 -1.52 -4.58 0.49
N ALA A 76 -1.73 -5.53 1.40
CA ALA A 76 -2.94 -6.31 1.49
C ALA A 76 -3.88 -5.66 2.52
N LEU A 77 -5.13 -5.45 2.12
CA LEU A 77 -6.21 -4.92 2.96
C LEU A 77 -7.34 -5.95 3.00
N ILE A 78 -7.72 -6.38 4.19
CA ILE A 78 -8.82 -7.32 4.39
C ILE A 78 -9.86 -6.68 5.28
N PHE A 79 -11.13 -6.75 4.89
CA PHE A 79 -12.22 -6.43 5.81
C PHE A 79 -13.31 -7.49 5.78
N THR A 80 -14.03 -7.58 6.88
CA THR A 80 -15.16 -8.47 7.02
C THR A 80 -16.35 -7.76 7.64
N ARG A 81 -17.56 -8.18 7.25
CA ARG A 81 -18.80 -7.86 7.93
C ARG A 81 -19.47 -9.13 8.41
N LYS A 82 -20.08 -9.08 9.59
CA LYS A 82 -20.84 -10.18 10.16
C LYS A 82 -22.32 -9.88 10.06
N THR A 83 -23.07 -10.78 9.45
CA THR A 83 -24.52 -10.69 9.34
C THR A 83 -25.20 -11.11 10.64
N GLN A 84 -26.47 -10.75 10.82
CA GLN A 84 -27.25 -11.11 12.01
C GLN A 84 -27.42 -12.63 12.19
N ASP A 85 -27.44 -13.40 11.10
CA ASP A 85 -27.49 -14.88 11.10
C ASP A 85 -26.10 -15.53 11.28
N GLY A 86 -25.06 -14.73 11.48
CA GLY A 86 -23.70 -15.20 11.81
C GLY A 86 -22.86 -15.62 10.60
N LYS A 87 -23.30 -15.34 9.37
CA LYS A 87 -22.48 -15.44 8.17
C LYS A 87 -21.50 -14.27 8.08
N ILE A 88 -20.46 -14.46 7.29
CA ILE A 88 -19.40 -13.48 7.06
C ILE A 88 -19.38 -13.07 5.59
N ARG A 89 -19.40 -11.76 5.37
CA ARG A 89 -18.98 -11.11 4.12
C ARG A 89 -17.48 -10.83 4.27
N PHE A 90 -16.65 -11.40 3.40
CA PHE A 90 -15.19 -11.26 3.42
C PHE A 90 -14.74 -10.56 2.15
N VAL A 91 -13.83 -9.59 2.27
CA VAL A 91 -13.24 -8.90 1.13
C VAL A 91 -11.74 -8.74 1.35
N SER A 92 -10.96 -9.01 0.31
CA SER A 92 -9.52 -8.77 0.24
C SER A 92 -9.23 -7.84 -0.93
N ILE A 93 -8.38 -6.84 -0.69
CA ILE A 93 -8.01 -5.80 -1.63
C ILE A 93 -6.49 -5.72 -1.63
N VAL A 94 -5.89 -5.63 -2.81
CA VAL A 94 -4.47 -5.31 -2.96
C VAL A 94 -4.35 -3.87 -3.45
N THR A 95 -3.57 -3.08 -2.75
CA THR A 95 -3.25 -1.70 -3.13
C THR A 95 -1.74 -1.53 -3.21
N ASN A 96 -1.32 -0.56 -3.99
CA ASN A 96 0.06 -0.12 -4.08
C ASN A 96 0.09 1.38 -3.78
N ILE A 97 1.01 1.84 -2.93
CA ILE A 97 1.06 3.24 -2.49
C ILE A 97 1.18 4.21 -3.67
N GLU A 98 1.93 3.82 -4.70
CA GLU A 98 2.19 4.66 -5.85
C GLU A 98 1.11 4.61 -6.93
N THR A 99 0.50 3.43 -7.13
CA THR A 99 -0.39 3.17 -8.28
C THR A 99 -1.85 2.96 -7.88
N GLY A 100 -2.13 2.90 -6.58
CA GLY A 100 -3.46 2.74 -6.00
C GLY A 100 -3.96 1.29 -5.99
N VAL A 101 -5.27 1.10 -6.11
CA VAL A 101 -5.93 -0.20 -6.11
C VAL A 101 -5.47 -1.07 -7.30
N LYS A 102 -4.95 -2.26 -6.99
CA LYS A 102 -4.47 -3.25 -7.96
C LYS A 102 -5.51 -4.34 -8.25
N ASP A 103 -6.04 -4.95 -7.19
CA ASP A 103 -6.94 -6.10 -7.30
C ASP A 103 -7.92 -6.17 -6.11
N CYS A 104 -9.03 -6.88 -6.27
CA CYS A 104 -10.02 -7.10 -5.23
C CYS A 104 -10.82 -8.39 -5.48
N PHE A 105 -11.02 -9.17 -4.43
CA PHE A 105 -11.98 -10.27 -4.44
C PHE A 105 -12.72 -10.38 -3.11
N GLY A 106 -13.82 -11.10 -3.09
CA GLY A 106 -14.60 -11.30 -1.88
C GLY A 106 -15.56 -12.47 -1.94
N PHE A 107 -16.05 -12.85 -0.77
CA PHE A 107 -17.07 -13.85 -0.57
C PHE A 107 -18.25 -13.23 0.17
N PHE A 108 -19.46 -13.41 -0.34
CA PHE A 108 -20.64 -12.78 0.24
C PHE A 108 -21.15 -13.50 1.50
N GLU A 109 -21.09 -14.83 1.51
CA GLU A 109 -21.57 -15.65 2.62
C GLU A 109 -20.64 -16.82 2.85
N ILE A 110 -19.79 -16.73 3.87
CA ILE A 110 -19.00 -17.84 4.38
C ILE A 110 -19.26 -18.02 5.88
N SER A 111 -18.99 -19.22 6.40
CA SER A 111 -19.01 -19.46 7.84
C SER A 111 -17.85 -18.75 8.54
N GLN A 112 -18.00 -18.50 9.85
CA GLN A 112 -16.91 -17.98 10.67
C GLN A 112 -15.66 -18.88 10.61
N PHE A 113 -15.84 -20.20 10.59
CA PHE A 113 -14.75 -21.16 10.49
C PHE A 113 -13.97 -21.03 9.16
N GLU A 114 -14.67 -20.91 8.03
CA GLU A 114 -14.03 -20.68 6.73
C GLU A 114 -13.29 -19.36 6.70
N CYS A 115 -13.90 -18.28 7.23
CA CYS A 115 -13.26 -16.98 7.37
C CYS A 115 -11.97 -17.08 8.19
N ASP A 116 -12.01 -17.72 9.36
CA ASP A 116 -10.83 -17.86 10.22
C ASP A 116 -9.75 -18.72 9.56
N LYS A 117 -10.11 -19.71 8.72
CA LYS A 117 -9.15 -20.49 7.94
C LYS A 117 -8.49 -19.69 6.81
N ILE A 118 -9.26 -18.81 6.16
CA ILE A 118 -8.73 -17.88 5.16
C ILE A 118 -7.77 -16.92 5.85
N LEU A 119 -8.21 -16.26 6.93
CA LEU A 119 -7.36 -15.36 7.73
C LEU A 119 -6.11 -16.07 8.25
N GLU A 120 -6.21 -17.30 8.77
CA GLU A 120 -5.01 -18.04 9.21
C GLU A 120 -3.98 -18.23 8.09
N ARG A 121 -4.42 -18.38 6.83
CA ARG A 121 -3.50 -18.51 5.69
C ARG A 121 -2.91 -17.17 5.25
N PHE A 122 -3.72 -16.12 5.17
CA PHE A 122 -3.27 -14.79 4.77
C PHE A 122 -2.38 -14.14 5.85
N LEU A 123 -2.75 -14.29 7.12
CA LEU A 123 -2.07 -13.67 8.25
C LEU A 123 -0.88 -14.49 8.80
N ARG A 124 -0.60 -15.68 8.26
CA ARG A 124 0.44 -16.58 8.81
C ARG A 124 1.86 -16.05 8.63
N ASP A 125 2.11 -15.46 7.47
CA ASP A 125 3.44 -14.96 7.07
C ASP A 125 3.48 -13.42 7.04
N GLU A 126 2.31 -12.78 7.00
CA GLU A 126 2.21 -11.33 6.93
C GLU A 126 2.14 -10.70 8.33
N LYS A 127 2.95 -9.65 8.53
CA LYS A 127 2.93 -8.81 9.74
C LYS A 127 1.72 -7.87 9.70
N THR A 128 0.53 -8.46 9.72
CA THR A 128 -0.74 -7.75 9.62
C THR A 128 -1.06 -6.96 10.88
N VAL A 129 -1.78 -5.86 10.69
CA VAL A 129 -2.21 -4.92 11.71
C VAL A 129 -3.72 -4.82 11.65
N GLU A 130 -4.40 -4.97 12.79
CA GLU A 130 -5.83 -4.70 12.89
C GLU A 130 -6.06 -3.18 12.96
N LEU A 131 -6.97 -2.66 12.12
CA LEU A 131 -7.29 -1.23 12.05
C LEU A 131 -8.73 -0.94 12.51
N PRO A 132 -8.97 0.27 13.04
CA PRO A 132 -10.33 0.82 13.08
C PRO A 132 -10.93 0.91 11.66
N PRO A 133 -12.24 0.66 11.49
CA PRO A 133 -12.90 0.72 10.19
C PRO A 133 -12.72 2.06 9.47
N GLU A 134 -12.72 3.16 10.20
CA GLU A 134 -12.57 4.53 9.67
C GLU A 134 -11.18 4.73 9.07
N ALA A 135 -10.12 4.36 9.81
CA ALA A 135 -8.75 4.45 9.32
C ALA A 135 -8.52 3.56 8.10
N PHE A 136 -9.07 2.34 8.12
CA PHE A 136 -9.05 1.44 6.96
C PHE A 136 -9.69 2.11 5.72
N LYS A 137 -10.87 2.71 5.90
CA LYS A 137 -11.57 3.39 4.80
C LYS A 137 -10.82 4.64 4.31
N THR A 138 -10.15 5.38 5.19
CA THR A 138 -9.27 6.51 4.83
C THR A 138 -8.10 6.07 3.94
N ILE A 139 -7.41 4.98 4.31
CA ILE A 139 -6.32 4.41 3.49
C ILE A 139 -6.85 4.00 2.13
N LEU A 140 -7.99 3.31 2.11
CA LEU A 140 -8.57 2.82 0.87
C LEU A 140 -9.02 3.95 -0.05
N HIS A 141 -9.61 5.01 0.51
CA HIS A 141 -9.94 6.23 -0.23
C HIS A 141 -8.69 6.86 -0.85
N ASN A 142 -7.60 6.98 -0.10
CA ASN A 142 -6.33 7.47 -0.62
C ASN A 142 -5.84 6.62 -1.80
N ALA A 143 -5.89 5.29 -1.69
CA ALA A 143 -5.50 4.39 -2.79
C ALA A 143 -6.42 4.55 -4.03
N GLN A 144 -7.72 4.75 -3.85
CA GLN A 144 -8.64 5.05 -4.97
C GLN A 144 -8.25 6.33 -5.69
N MET A 145 -7.94 7.39 -4.92
CA MET A 145 -7.53 8.67 -5.48
C MET A 145 -6.24 8.53 -6.27
N GLN A 146 -5.27 7.75 -5.78
CA GLN A 146 -4.03 7.48 -6.51
C GLN A 146 -4.27 6.74 -7.82
N SER A 147 -5.15 5.73 -7.84
CA SER A 147 -5.53 5.05 -9.08
C SER A 147 -6.11 6.01 -10.12
N ILE A 148 -6.94 6.96 -9.69
CA ILE A 148 -7.55 7.95 -10.58
C ILE A 148 -6.47 8.91 -11.12
N LEU A 149 -5.62 9.45 -10.25
CA LEU A 149 -4.58 10.41 -10.60
C LEU A 149 -3.60 9.83 -11.64
N ARG A 150 -3.05 8.63 -11.38
CA ARG A 150 -2.10 7.93 -12.27
C ARG A 150 -2.70 7.61 -13.64
N ASN A 151 -4.00 7.36 -13.73
CA ASN A 151 -4.67 7.07 -14.99
C ASN A 151 -5.12 8.34 -15.77
N GLY A 152 -4.49 9.49 -15.53
CA GLY A 152 -4.84 10.75 -16.18
C GLY A 152 -6.23 11.26 -15.78
N ASN A 153 -6.63 11.00 -14.53
CA ASN A 153 -7.98 11.22 -14.01
C ASN A 153 -9.07 10.37 -14.68
N ASN A 154 -8.72 9.26 -15.32
CA ASN A 154 -9.70 8.31 -15.83
C ASN A 154 -10.03 7.24 -14.80
N TRP A 155 -11.31 6.90 -14.68
CA TRP A 155 -11.78 5.84 -13.79
C TRP A 155 -11.43 4.46 -14.36
N LYS A 156 -10.35 3.86 -13.85
CA LYS A 156 -9.89 2.50 -14.18
C LYS A 156 -9.70 1.66 -12.92
N LEU A 157 -10.72 1.64 -12.06
CA LEU A 157 -10.73 0.73 -10.90
C LEU A 157 -11.22 -0.68 -11.33
N PRO A 158 -10.71 -1.76 -10.71
CA PRO A 158 -11.22 -3.10 -10.94
C PRO A 158 -12.73 -3.17 -10.67
N TYR A 159 -13.46 -3.97 -11.46
CA TYR A 159 -14.91 -4.06 -11.34
C TYR A 159 -15.32 -4.62 -9.97
N GLU A 160 -14.66 -5.70 -9.57
CA GLU A 160 -14.81 -6.36 -8.29
C GLU A 160 -14.60 -5.37 -7.14
N TYR A 161 -13.58 -4.52 -7.25
CA TYR A 161 -13.32 -3.48 -6.27
C TYR A 161 -14.49 -2.50 -6.13
N VAL A 162 -15.03 -2.00 -7.24
CA VAL A 162 -16.18 -1.09 -7.24
C VAL A 162 -17.40 -1.76 -6.60
N CYS A 163 -17.60 -3.06 -6.81
CA CYS A 163 -18.71 -3.79 -6.20
C CYS A 163 -18.53 -3.96 -4.69
N TRP A 164 -17.35 -4.45 -4.26
CA TRP A 164 -17.09 -4.80 -2.87
C TRP A 164 -16.88 -3.60 -1.95
N SER A 165 -16.29 -2.51 -2.46
CA SER A 165 -16.08 -1.28 -1.66
C SER A 165 -17.40 -0.64 -1.18
N ASN A 166 -18.54 -0.95 -1.84
CA ASN A 166 -19.85 -0.49 -1.37
C ASN A 166 -20.22 -1.00 0.04
N LEU A 167 -19.61 -2.11 0.49
CA LEU A 167 -19.79 -2.63 1.84
C LEU A 167 -19.18 -1.74 2.93
N LEU A 168 -18.46 -0.69 2.55
CA LEU A 168 -17.85 0.29 3.46
C LEU A 168 -18.59 1.64 3.44
N LEU A 169 -19.66 1.80 2.67
CA LEU A 169 -20.30 3.11 2.47
C LEU A 169 -20.97 3.67 3.73
N ASP A 170 -21.32 2.82 4.69
CA ASP A 170 -21.86 3.23 5.99
C ASP A 170 -20.79 3.67 7.01
N ILE A 171 -19.51 3.44 6.72
CA ILE A 171 -18.36 3.82 7.57
C ILE A 171 -17.90 5.25 7.23
N ASP A 172 -17.53 6.04 8.22
CA ASP A 172 -16.95 7.38 8.03
C ASP A 172 -15.46 7.32 7.72
N PHE A 173 -14.90 8.35 7.09
CA PHE A 173 -13.49 8.40 6.71
C PHE A 173 -13.02 9.84 6.50
N ASP A 174 -11.70 10.05 6.53
CA ASP A 174 -11.06 11.31 6.18
C ASP A 174 -10.74 11.36 4.70
N ASN A 175 -11.12 12.48 4.07
CA ASN A 175 -10.89 12.69 2.63
C ASN A 175 -9.54 13.34 2.32
N GLU A 176 -8.77 13.68 3.35
CA GLU A 176 -7.44 14.27 3.23
C GLU A 176 -6.38 13.23 2.86
N SER A 177 -5.24 13.71 2.36
CA SER A 177 -4.10 12.83 2.11
C SER A 177 -3.51 12.32 3.40
N ILE A 178 -2.92 11.12 3.37
CA ILE A 178 -2.20 10.57 4.53
C ILE A 178 -1.15 11.54 5.09
N GLU A 179 -0.38 12.18 4.21
CA GLU A 179 0.60 13.20 4.59
C GLU A 179 -0.03 14.38 5.34
N GLN A 180 -1.16 14.90 4.84
CA GLN A 180 -1.85 16.02 5.48
C GLN A 180 -2.37 15.63 6.87
N ILE A 181 -2.96 14.44 7.00
CA ILE A 181 -3.45 13.94 8.30
C ILE A 181 -2.28 13.83 9.29
N LEU A 182 -1.14 13.26 8.87
CA LEU A 182 0.04 13.16 9.74
C LEU A 182 0.54 14.53 10.19
N LYS A 183 0.61 15.49 9.26
CA LYS A 183 1.06 16.85 9.55
C LYS A 183 0.17 17.57 10.57
N GLU A 184 -1.13 17.30 10.55
CA GLU A 184 -2.10 17.92 11.47
C GLU A 184 -2.16 17.22 12.82
N GLN A 185 -2.00 15.90 12.84
CA GLN A 185 -2.26 15.07 14.03
C GLN A 185 -0.99 14.65 14.78
N ILE A 186 0.19 14.67 14.14
CA ILE A 186 1.42 14.10 14.68
C ILE A 186 2.55 15.12 14.62
N LEU A 187 3.25 15.29 15.75
CA LEU A 187 4.50 16.02 15.79
C LEU A 187 5.67 15.06 15.50
N PRO A 188 6.45 15.27 14.42
CA PRO A 188 7.57 14.39 14.12
C PRO A 188 8.64 14.46 15.22
N GLN A 189 9.08 13.30 15.69
CA GLN A 189 10.14 13.20 16.68
C GLN A 189 11.52 13.25 16.01
N LYS A 190 12.47 13.99 16.57
CA LYS A 190 13.87 13.88 16.15
C LYS A 190 14.43 12.52 16.59
N VAL A 191 14.86 11.73 15.62
CA VAL A 191 15.42 10.38 15.80
C VAL A 191 16.91 10.35 15.48
N ASP A 192 17.57 9.26 15.83
CA ASP A 192 18.95 8.95 15.46
C ASP A 192 19.01 7.60 14.71
N ASN A 193 20.21 7.14 14.34
CA ASN A 193 20.42 5.91 13.56
C ASN A 193 19.80 4.65 14.19
N THR A 194 19.47 4.66 15.49
CA THR A 194 18.81 3.52 16.14
C THR A 194 17.40 3.26 15.60
N ILE A 195 16.78 4.24 14.92
CA ILE A 195 15.46 4.06 14.30
C ILE A 195 15.46 2.99 13.20
N ILE A 196 16.53 2.88 12.40
CA ILE A 196 16.63 1.95 11.28
C ILE A 196 16.45 0.49 11.74
N PRO A 197 17.22 -0.03 12.71
CA PRO A 197 16.97 -1.38 13.25
C PRO A 197 15.67 -1.46 14.06
N MET A 198 15.14 -0.34 14.57
CA MET A 198 13.83 -0.34 15.22
C MET A 198 12.68 -0.55 14.24
N LEU A 199 12.79 -0.15 12.97
CA LEU A 199 11.74 -0.40 11.96
C LEU A 199 11.41 -1.89 11.83
N GLU A 200 12.43 -2.76 11.91
CA GLU A 200 12.23 -4.21 11.84
C GLU A 200 11.50 -4.74 13.09
N LYS A 201 11.89 -4.24 14.28
CA LYS A 201 11.21 -4.55 15.55
C LYS A 201 9.75 -4.06 15.54
N MET A 202 9.52 -2.91 14.93
CA MET A 202 8.19 -2.35 14.66
C MET A 202 7.42 -3.10 13.58
N LYS A 203 8.04 -4.11 12.94
CA LYS A 203 7.47 -4.94 11.86
C LYS A 203 7.30 -4.23 10.51
N ILE A 204 7.74 -2.98 10.39
CA ILE A 204 7.57 -2.14 9.19
C ILE A 204 8.49 -2.61 8.07
N SER A 205 9.81 -2.61 8.29
CA SER A 205 10.80 -2.83 7.23
C SER A 205 11.07 -4.28 6.89
N SER A 206 10.15 -5.18 7.25
CA SER A 206 10.42 -6.63 7.23
C SER A 206 10.54 -7.20 5.83
N HIS A 207 9.87 -6.58 4.86
CA HIS A 207 9.92 -6.93 3.45
C HIS A 207 10.46 -5.77 2.60
N TRP A 208 11.30 -4.93 3.21
CA TRP A 208 11.94 -3.81 2.52
C TRP A 208 13.24 -4.26 1.89
N PHE A 209 13.12 -4.78 0.69
CA PHE A 209 14.21 -5.14 -0.20
C PHE A 209 13.70 -5.08 -1.64
N LEU A 210 14.63 -4.95 -2.57
CA LEU A 210 14.38 -4.95 -4.00
C LEU A 210 14.59 -6.38 -4.49
N ASP A 211 13.62 -6.93 -5.23
CA ASP A 211 13.80 -8.21 -5.90
C ASP A 211 14.55 -8.03 -7.22
N GLY A 212 14.92 -9.15 -7.87
CA GLY A 212 15.80 -9.13 -9.03
C GLY A 212 15.28 -8.34 -10.24
N ASN A 213 13.97 -8.08 -10.32
CA ASN A 213 13.33 -7.36 -11.43
C ASN A 213 12.67 -6.05 -10.95
N TYR A 214 13.16 -5.48 -9.84
CA TYR A 214 12.56 -4.29 -9.23
C TYR A 214 12.63 -3.07 -10.16
N SER A 215 13.83 -2.78 -10.70
CA SER A 215 14.08 -1.71 -11.65
C SER A 215 15.31 -2.01 -12.50
N ASP A 216 15.41 -1.35 -13.66
CA ASP A 216 16.54 -1.45 -14.58
C ASP A 216 17.87 -1.12 -13.86
N GLU A 217 17.88 -0.13 -12.96
CA GLU A 217 19.08 0.26 -12.21
C GLU A 217 19.52 -0.79 -11.20
N PHE A 218 18.58 -1.54 -10.62
CA PHE A 218 18.91 -2.65 -9.73
C PHE A 218 19.35 -3.89 -10.52
N GLU A 219 18.76 -4.15 -11.68
CA GLU A 219 19.22 -5.18 -12.61
C GLU A 219 20.68 -4.92 -13.04
N ASP A 220 21.02 -3.68 -13.39
CA ASP A 220 22.40 -3.28 -13.72
C ASP A 220 23.39 -3.54 -12.57
N LEU A 221 22.96 -3.30 -11.32
CA LEU A 221 23.75 -3.63 -10.13
C LEU A 221 24.01 -5.14 -10.07
N VAL A 222 22.96 -5.95 -10.23
CA VAL A 222 23.04 -7.42 -10.18
C VAL A 222 23.99 -7.97 -11.25
N VAL A 223 23.96 -7.41 -12.46
CA VAL A 223 24.89 -7.77 -13.54
C VAL A 223 26.35 -7.50 -13.13
N GLU A 224 26.64 -6.30 -12.61
CA GLU A 224 28.01 -5.93 -12.21
C GLU A 224 28.49 -6.69 -10.97
N MET A 225 27.55 -7.02 -10.08
CA MET A 225 27.80 -7.79 -8.86
C MET A 225 28.51 -9.10 -9.16
N LYS A 226 28.17 -9.78 -10.27
CA LYS A 226 28.81 -11.04 -10.67
C LYS A 226 30.33 -10.91 -10.73
N SER A 227 30.83 -9.88 -11.40
CA SER A 227 32.25 -9.64 -11.61
C SER A 227 32.97 -8.95 -10.43
N THR A 228 32.20 -8.39 -9.50
CA THR A 228 32.73 -7.55 -8.41
C THR A 228 32.97 -8.34 -7.13
N LYS A 229 34.16 -8.24 -6.56
CA LYS A 229 34.48 -8.83 -5.25
C LYS A 229 34.17 -7.91 -4.06
N ASP A 230 34.22 -6.60 -4.29
CA ASP A 230 34.01 -5.61 -3.25
C ASP A 230 32.57 -5.08 -3.29
N LEU A 231 31.69 -5.70 -2.50
CA LEU A 231 30.28 -5.32 -2.48
C LEU A 231 30.04 -3.97 -1.81
N ASP A 232 30.93 -3.51 -0.92
CA ASP A 232 30.84 -2.17 -0.32
C ASP A 232 30.96 -1.08 -1.40
N ALA A 233 31.98 -1.18 -2.25
CA ALA A 233 32.19 -0.27 -3.38
C ALA A 233 31.07 -0.34 -4.42
N LEU A 234 30.49 -1.54 -4.63
CA LEU A 234 29.34 -1.72 -5.52
C LEU A 234 28.11 -0.98 -5.00
N VAL A 235 27.81 -1.11 -3.70
CA VAL A 235 26.70 -0.39 -3.05
C VAL A 235 26.91 1.11 -3.17
N GLU A 236 28.10 1.63 -2.84
CA GLU A 236 28.40 3.07 -2.96
C GLU A 236 28.20 3.60 -4.38
N LYS A 237 28.59 2.83 -5.39
CA LYS A 237 28.45 3.19 -6.81
C LYS A 237 26.98 3.29 -7.24
N TYR A 238 26.16 2.30 -6.88
CA TYR A 238 24.79 2.17 -7.38
C TYR A 238 23.72 2.82 -6.49
N LEU A 239 24.05 3.16 -5.23
CA LEU A 239 23.09 3.80 -4.32
C LEU A 239 22.39 5.03 -4.94
N PRO A 240 23.10 5.95 -5.64
CA PRO A 240 22.45 7.13 -6.21
C PRO A 240 21.59 6.85 -7.44
N SER A 241 21.90 5.80 -8.21
CA SER A 241 21.12 5.45 -9.42
C SER A 241 19.91 4.62 -9.07
N VAL A 242 20.04 3.67 -8.13
CA VAL A 242 18.92 2.86 -7.65
C VAL A 242 17.93 3.74 -6.89
N PHE A 243 18.41 4.59 -5.98
CA PHE A 243 17.57 5.55 -5.26
C PHE A 243 17.69 6.94 -5.89
N TYR A 244 17.20 7.06 -7.13
CA TYR A 244 17.01 8.34 -7.79
C TYR A 244 15.89 9.16 -7.13
N ALA A 245 15.67 10.40 -7.57
CA ALA A 245 14.82 11.35 -6.84
C ALA A 245 13.38 10.84 -6.61
N GLU A 246 12.72 10.36 -7.65
CA GLU A 246 11.34 9.87 -7.58
C GLU A 246 11.26 8.55 -6.78
N GLU A 247 12.27 7.70 -6.85
CA GLU A 247 12.34 6.49 -6.03
C GLU A 247 12.42 6.85 -4.54
N LYS A 248 13.25 7.84 -4.18
CA LYS A 248 13.33 8.32 -2.79
C LYS A 248 11.98 8.84 -2.28
N GLU A 249 11.24 9.57 -3.12
CA GLU A 249 9.89 10.02 -2.79
C GLU A 249 8.95 8.85 -2.52
N SER A 250 8.99 7.79 -3.35
CA SER A 250 8.22 6.56 -3.12
C SER A 250 8.53 5.93 -1.75
N TRP A 251 9.80 5.85 -1.36
CA TRP A 251 10.17 5.32 -0.04
C TRP A 251 9.72 6.21 1.12
N ILE A 252 9.71 7.54 0.93
CA ILE A 252 9.13 8.45 1.91
C ILE A 252 7.63 8.19 2.05
N ASP A 253 6.90 7.98 0.95
CA ASP A 253 5.47 7.64 1.00
C ASP A 253 5.21 6.32 1.76
N LYS A 254 6.08 5.32 1.59
CA LYS A 254 6.04 4.07 2.38
C LYS A 254 6.21 4.32 3.89
N LEU A 255 7.11 5.24 4.26
CA LEU A 255 7.30 5.66 5.67
C LEU A 255 6.06 6.41 6.20
N LEU A 256 5.50 7.34 5.43
CA LEU A 256 4.31 8.10 5.81
C LEU A 256 3.11 7.17 6.03
N MET A 257 2.84 6.25 5.09
CA MET A 257 1.79 5.25 5.27
C MET A 257 2.02 4.39 6.52
N SER A 258 3.26 3.98 6.76
CA SER A 258 3.61 3.20 7.95
C SER A 258 3.39 3.98 9.25
N ALA A 259 3.74 5.28 9.29
CA ALA A 259 3.47 6.16 10.41
C ALA A 259 1.96 6.31 10.65
N TYR A 260 1.18 6.48 9.59
CA TYR A 260 -0.29 6.57 9.70
C TYR A 260 -0.92 5.30 10.23
N ILE A 261 -0.45 4.13 9.79
CA ILE A 261 -0.91 2.84 10.34
C ILE A 261 -0.60 2.75 11.84
N LYS A 262 0.59 3.17 12.28
CA LYS A 262 0.95 3.19 13.71
C LYS A 262 0.06 4.13 14.53
N TYR A 263 -0.18 5.32 14.01
CA TYR A 263 -1.08 6.29 14.63
C TYR A 263 -2.51 5.75 14.74
N SER A 264 -3.00 5.14 13.67
CA SER A 264 -4.35 4.58 13.60
C SER A 264 -4.62 3.46 14.61
N ILE A 265 -3.57 2.82 15.13
CA ILE A 265 -3.67 1.77 16.17
C ILE A 265 -3.25 2.28 17.56
N GLY A 266 -3.15 3.60 17.74
CA GLY A 266 -2.82 4.23 19.03
C GLY A 266 -1.36 4.07 19.46
N LYS A 267 -0.44 3.86 18.50
CA LYS A 267 1.01 3.79 18.75
C LYS A 267 1.69 5.09 18.36
N ASP A 268 1.29 6.17 19.01
CA ASP A 268 1.67 7.55 18.67
C ASP A 268 3.18 7.78 18.74
N ASP A 269 3.87 7.17 19.71
CA ASP A 269 5.34 7.25 19.82
C ASP A 269 6.03 6.61 18.59
N GLU A 270 5.62 5.39 18.21
CA GLU A 270 6.16 4.72 17.02
C GLU A 270 5.84 5.52 15.75
N ALA A 271 4.62 6.07 15.64
CA ALA A 271 4.21 6.91 14.52
C ALA A 271 5.07 8.18 14.42
N SER A 272 5.30 8.86 15.54
CA SER A 272 6.10 10.09 15.60
C SER A 272 7.56 9.86 15.23
N MET A 273 8.14 8.73 15.64
CA MET A 273 9.50 8.33 15.26
C MET A 273 9.61 8.04 13.76
N VAL A 274 8.67 7.27 13.20
CA VAL A 274 8.67 6.93 11.76
C VAL A 274 8.43 8.18 10.91
N TYR A 275 7.52 9.06 11.34
CA TYR A 275 7.31 10.34 10.67
C TYR A 275 8.53 11.25 10.78
N GLY A 276 9.21 11.26 11.92
CA GLY A 276 10.48 11.95 12.09
C GLY A 276 11.59 11.48 11.14
N LEU A 277 11.72 10.15 10.98
CA LEU A 277 12.65 9.56 10.02
C LEU A 277 12.36 10.00 8.58
N SER A 278 11.08 10.12 8.19
CA SER A 278 10.70 10.53 6.84
C SER A 278 11.13 11.97 6.50
N GLN A 279 11.57 12.76 7.48
CA GLN A 279 11.97 14.16 7.32
C GLN A 279 13.49 14.38 7.46
N ASP A 280 14.27 13.33 7.77
CA ASP A 280 15.72 13.44 7.98
C ASP A 280 16.50 12.86 6.79
N GLU A 281 17.02 13.74 5.93
CA GLU A 281 17.75 13.35 4.72
C GLU A 281 18.97 12.47 4.98
N ASN A 282 19.67 12.67 6.10
CA ASN A 282 20.87 11.89 6.42
C ASN A 282 20.49 10.47 6.82
N LEU A 283 19.48 10.33 7.69
CA LEU A 283 18.98 9.03 8.10
C LEU A 283 18.32 8.27 6.96
N LEU A 284 17.63 8.97 6.05
CA LEU A 284 17.11 8.37 4.83
C LEU A 284 18.23 7.80 3.95
N ALA A 285 19.35 8.52 3.80
CA ALA A 285 20.49 8.00 3.04
C ALA A 285 21.07 6.71 3.66
N GLU A 286 21.16 6.65 4.99
CA GLU A 286 21.58 5.43 5.72
C GLU A 286 20.56 4.29 5.58
N LEU A 287 19.26 4.60 5.63
CA LEU A 287 18.19 3.64 5.40
C LEU A 287 18.28 3.03 4.00
N PHE A 288 18.46 3.85 2.96
CA PHE A 288 18.61 3.37 1.58
C PHE A 288 19.85 2.49 1.40
N ASN A 289 20.97 2.84 2.05
CA ASN A 289 22.16 1.98 2.07
C ASN A 289 21.85 0.61 2.67
N THR A 290 21.12 0.59 3.79
CA THR A 290 20.70 -0.63 4.48
C THR A 290 19.77 -1.47 3.62
N ILE A 291 18.78 -0.84 2.96
CA ILE A 291 17.86 -1.51 2.04
C ILE A 291 18.66 -2.13 0.88
N LEU A 292 19.55 -1.39 0.23
CA LEU A 292 20.30 -1.90 -0.93
C LEU A 292 21.16 -3.11 -0.57
N LYS A 293 21.86 -3.05 0.57
CA LYS A 293 22.63 -4.19 1.10
C LYS A 293 21.75 -5.40 1.36
N ARG A 294 20.57 -5.18 1.93
CA ARG A 294 19.60 -6.25 2.16
C ARG A 294 19.08 -6.84 0.84
N SER A 295 18.76 -6.01 -0.15
CA SER A 295 18.33 -6.45 -1.48
C SER A 295 19.35 -7.36 -2.15
N ILE A 296 20.64 -7.02 -2.05
CA ILE A 296 21.73 -7.88 -2.54
C ILE A 296 21.71 -9.24 -1.84
N TYR A 297 21.59 -9.24 -0.50
CA TYR A 297 21.55 -10.49 0.26
C TYR A 297 20.33 -11.36 -0.11
N GLU A 298 19.14 -10.77 -0.15
CA GLU A 298 17.89 -11.46 -0.49
C GLU A 298 17.91 -12.01 -1.92
N TYR A 299 18.47 -11.26 -2.88
CA TYR A 299 18.68 -11.75 -4.25
C TYR A 299 19.60 -12.98 -4.26
N LEU A 300 20.77 -12.91 -3.62
CA LEU A 300 21.73 -14.02 -3.54
C LEU A 300 21.12 -15.26 -2.89
N MET A 301 20.37 -15.07 -1.80
CA MET A 301 19.65 -16.16 -1.13
C MET A 301 18.56 -16.75 -2.02
N THR A 302 17.83 -15.92 -2.76
CA THR A 302 16.80 -16.37 -3.70
C THR A 302 17.40 -17.25 -4.80
N ILE A 303 18.46 -16.80 -5.47
CA ILE A 303 19.08 -17.57 -6.57
C ILE A 303 19.83 -18.82 -6.10
N LYS A 304 20.26 -18.84 -4.83
CA LYS A 304 20.86 -20.04 -4.19
C LYS A 304 19.86 -21.20 -4.13
N TYR A 305 18.61 -20.91 -3.76
CA TYR A 305 17.57 -21.92 -3.57
C TYR A 305 16.60 -22.05 -4.75
N ASN A 306 16.55 -21.06 -5.65
CA ASN A 306 15.72 -21.05 -6.84
C ASN A 306 16.54 -20.71 -8.09
N LYS A 307 16.96 -21.75 -8.83
CA LYS A 307 17.78 -21.58 -10.03
C LYS A 307 17.07 -20.85 -11.16
N ASP A 308 15.74 -20.87 -11.21
CA ASP A 308 14.97 -20.22 -12.27
C ASP A 308 15.07 -18.69 -12.16
N MET A 309 15.40 -18.17 -10.98
CA MET A 309 15.60 -16.74 -10.72
C MET A 309 17.06 -16.29 -10.95
N ASN A 310 17.96 -17.22 -11.29
CA ASN A 310 19.38 -16.93 -11.54
C ASN A 310 19.61 -16.50 -12.99
N THR A 311 19.02 -15.37 -13.39
CA THR A 311 19.08 -14.82 -14.76
C THR A 311 20.52 -14.63 -15.24
N GLU A 312 21.38 -14.17 -14.35
CA GLU A 312 22.79 -13.87 -14.65
C GLU A 312 23.72 -15.08 -14.57
N ASN A 313 23.18 -16.29 -14.33
CA ASN A 313 23.92 -17.54 -14.29
C ASN A 313 25.15 -17.49 -13.34
N PHE A 314 24.93 -17.03 -12.11
CA PHE A 314 25.93 -17.18 -11.03
C PHE A 314 26.19 -18.66 -10.76
N THR A 315 27.45 -19.04 -10.61
CA THR A 315 27.86 -20.37 -10.15
C THR A 315 27.63 -20.52 -8.65
N PRO A 316 27.46 -21.75 -8.12
CA PRO A 316 27.32 -21.97 -6.68
C PRO A 316 28.46 -21.37 -5.85
N ASP A 317 29.70 -21.48 -6.34
CA ASP A 317 30.89 -20.94 -5.66
C ASP A 317 30.86 -19.40 -5.62
N GLU A 318 30.44 -18.73 -6.70
CA GLU A 318 30.28 -17.27 -6.72
C GLU A 318 29.19 -16.79 -5.76
N ILE A 319 28.08 -17.54 -5.66
CA ILE A 319 26.98 -17.22 -4.73
C ILE A 319 27.48 -17.36 -3.29
N ASP A 320 28.12 -18.47 -2.95
CA ASP A 320 28.61 -18.71 -1.59
C ASP A 320 29.74 -17.74 -1.20
N GLU A 321 30.65 -17.39 -2.11
CA GLU A 321 31.67 -16.36 -1.88
C GLU A 321 31.03 -15.01 -1.50
N LYS A 322 30.00 -14.58 -2.24
CA LYS A 322 29.32 -13.30 -1.98
C LYS A 322 28.46 -13.33 -0.72
N ILE A 323 27.74 -14.42 -0.45
CA ILE A 323 26.99 -14.58 0.80
C ILE A 323 27.93 -14.51 2.00
N ASN A 324 29.07 -15.20 1.95
CA ASN A 324 30.06 -15.15 3.02
C ASN A 324 30.60 -13.73 3.23
N TYR A 325 30.88 -12.98 2.17
CA TYR A 325 31.26 -11.57 2.27
C TYR A 325 30.21 -10.77 3.05
N VAL A 326 28.94 -10.91 2.68
CA VAL A 326 27.82 -10.19 3.32
C VAL A 326 27.70 -10.58 4.80
N GLU A 327 27.70 -11.87 5.12
CA GLU A 327 27.56 -12.35 6.48
C GLU A 327 28.72 -11.91 7.38
N GLU A 328 29.95 -11.88 6.85
CA GLU A 328 31.13 -11.46 7.61
C GLU A 328 31.20 -9.94 7.81
N LYS A 329 30.88 -9.15 6.79
CA LYS A 329 31.06 -7.70 6.87
C LYS A 329 29.81 -6.94 7.29
N TRP A 330 28.64 -7.34 6.82
CA TRP A 330 27.40 -6.59 7.02
C TRP A 330 26.53 -7.15 8.15
N VAL A 331 26.58 -8.45 8.43
CA VAL A 331 25.76 -9.07 9.48
C VAL A 331 26.50 -9.18 10.82
N LYS A 332 27.75 -9.68 10.82
CA LYS A 332 28.53 -9.87 12.07
C LYS A 332 29.00 -8.57 12.74
N ASN A 333 28.91 -7.43 12.07
CA ASN A 333 29.31 -6.12 12.59
C ASN A 333 28.12 -5.27 13.11
N VAL A 334 26.94 -5.88 13.32
CA VAL A 334 25.73 -5.23 13.85
C VAL A 334 25.47 -5.62 15.29
#